data_AF-A0A519G815-F1
#
_entry.id   AF-A0A519G815-F1
#
_cell.length_a   1.000
_cell.length_b   1.000
_cell.length_c   1.000
_cell.angle_alpha   90.00
_cell.angle_beta   90.00
_cell.angle_gamma   90.00
#
_symmetry.space_group_name_H-M   'P 1'
#
loop_
_entity.id
_entity.type
_entity.pdbx_description
1 polymer ?
#
loop_
_entity_poly.entity_id
_entity_poly.type
_entity_poly.pdbx_seq_one_letter_code
_entity_poly.pdbx_strand_id
1 'polypeptide(L)'
;MTTPRHTGAFLLKVTAAHVVTYLLVGIVASAILDYERIFEMPIIRDFMKPFGSTAVFVGPVVQALRGAILAAVLLPFRSVLAGRRGWLWLWLLIVGIGIFSTPAAAPGSA
;
A
#
# COMPACT_ATOMS: atom_id res chain seq x y z
N MET A 1 15.77 -25.38 0.76
CA MET A 1 14.59 -25.53 1.64
C MET A 1 14.51 -24.33 2.56
N THR A 2 13.41 -23.58 2.57
CA THR A 2 13.24 -22.46 3.51
C THR A 2 12.39 -22.88 4.69
N THR A 3 12.95 -22.72 5.87
CA THR A 3 12.31 -23.07 7.13
C THR A 3 11.11 -22.15 7.42
N PRO A 4 10.01 -22.67 7.98
CA PRO A 4 8.75 -21.92 8.19
C PRO A 4 8.95 -20.61 8.97
N ARG A 5 9.89 -20.60 9.91
CA ARG A 5 10.22 -19.44 10.76
C ARG A 5 10.76 -18.24 9.96
N HIS A 6 11.53 -18.48 8.90
CA HIS A 6 12.09 -17.40 8.06
C HIS A 6 11.02 -16.81 7.13
N THR A 7 10.05 -17.63 6.72
CA THR A 7 8.89 -17.18 5.92
C THR A 7 7.98 -16.27 6.73
N GLY A 8 7.58 -16.69 7.94
CA GLY A 8 6.70 -15.88 8.80
C GLY A 8 7.32 -14.52 9.15
N ALA A 9 8.62 -14.50 9.49
CA ALA A 9 9.34 -13.26 9.78
C ALA A 9 9.42 -12.33 8.56
N PHE A 10 9.60 -12.87 7.35
CA PHE A 10 9.58 -12.08 6.13
C PHE A 10 8.21 -11.45 5.89
N LEU A 11 7.14 -12.25 5.96
CA LEU A 11 5.77 -11.79 5.75
C LEU A 11 5.41 -10.66 6.72
N LEU A 12 5.71 -10.84 8.01
CA LEU A 12 5.46 -9.83 9.03
C LEU A 12 6.25 -8.55 8.77
N LYS A 13 7.55 -8.64 8.48
CA LYS A 13 8.40 -7.46 8.23
C LYS A 13 7.91 -6.65 7.04
N VAL A 14 7.59 -7.31 5.93
CA VAL A 14 7.11 -6.63 4.71
C VAL A 14 5.74 -6.01 4.94
N THR A 15 4.82 -6.74 5.60
CA THR A 15 3.49 -6.22 5.93
C THR A 15 3.57 -5.00 6.85
N ALA A 16 4.38 -5.08 7.91
CA ALA A 16 4.57 -3.98 8.85
C ALA A 16 5.20 -2.76 8.16
N ALA A 17 6.25 -2.96 7.35
CA ALA A 17 6.87 -1.89 6.58
C ALA A 17 5.88 -1.22 5.62
N HIS A 18 5.04 -2.01 4.94
CA HIS A 18 3.99 -1.50 4.06
C HIS A 18 2.99 -0.64 4.84
N VAL A 19 2.40 -1.17 5.92
CA VAL A 19 1.39 -0.47 6.73
C VAL A 19 1.95 0.82 7.30
N VAL A 20 3.13 0.77 7.93
CA VAL A 20 3.76 1.96 8.54
C VAL A 20 4.07 3.01 7.48
N THR A 21 4.63 2.62 6.34
CA THR A 21 4.96 3.57 5.26
C THR A 21 3.69 4.22 4.71
N TYR A 22 2.67 3.42 4.40
CA TYR A 22 1.41 3.95 3.87
C TYR A 22 0.69 4.85 4.87
N LEU A 23 0.70 4.52 6.16
CA LEU A 23 0.11 5.35 7.21
C LEU A 23 0.83 6.70 7.30
N LEU A 24 2.15 6.69 7.42
CA LEU A 24 2.95 7.92 7.56
C LEU A 24 2.84 8.80 6.33
N VAL A 25 3.04 8.23 5.14
CA VAL A 25 2.91 8.96 3.87
C VAL A 25 1.47 9.44 3.67
N GLY A 26 0.47 8.65 4.05
CA GLY A 26 -0.93 9.04 3.97
C GLY A 26 -1.28 10.23 4.86
N ILE A 27 -0.77 10.26 6.10
CA ILE A 27 -0.95 11.40 7.01
C ILE A 27 -0.28 12.65 6.42
N VAL A 28 0.97 12.52 5.96
CA VAL A 28 1.72 13.63 5.35
C VAL A 28 0.99 14.16 4.11
N ALA A 29 0.55 13.27 3.21
CA ALA A 29 -0.19 13.65 2.01
C ALA A 29 -1.52 14.31 2.35
N SER A 30 -2.28 13.77 3.32
CA SER A 30 -3.53 14.36 3.78
C SER A 30 -3.36 15.77 4.31
N ALA A 31 -2.25 16.03 5.02
CA ALA A 31 -1.95 17.35 5.57
C ALA A 31 -1.48 18.35 4.49
N ILE A 32 -0.61 17.91 3.57
CA ILE A 32 -0.07 18.78 2.52
C ILE A 32 -1.12 19.12 1.47
N LEU A 33 -1.99 18.17 1.13
CA LEU A 33 -2.98 18.31 0.04
C LEU A 33 -4.34 18.79 0.52
N ASP A 34 -4.56 18.94 1.84
CA ASP A 34 -5.83 19.40 2.41
C ASP A 34 -7.02 18.52 1.97
N TYR A 35 -6.97 17.25 2.37
CA TYR A 35 -7.96 16.25 1.99
C TYR A 35 -9.38 16.58 2.46
N GLU A 36 -9.53 17.29 3.59
CA GLU A 36 -10.82 17.75 4.07
C GLU A 36 -11.50 18.62 3.00
N ARG A 37 -10.81 19.65 2.51
CA ARG A 37 -11.32 20.52 1.44
C ARG A 37 -11.52 19.77 0.12
N ILE A 38 -10.59 18.90 -0.27
CA ILE A 38 -10.71 18.13 -1.53
C ILE A 38 -11.95 17.24 -1.53
N PHE A 39 -12.22 16.54 -0.43
CA PHE A 39 -13.31 15.57 -0.35
C PHE A 39 -14.69 16.25 -0.29
N GLU A 40 -14.74 17.54 0.04
CA GLU A 40 -15.96 18.36 -0.01
C GLU A 40 -16.24 18.94 -1.40
N MET A 41 -15.27 18.91 -2.33
CA MET A 41 -15.48 19.42 -3.68
C MET A 41 -16.64 18.69 -4.37
N PRO A 42 -17.57 19.38 -5.05
CA PRO A 42 -18.77 18.77 -5.62
C PRO A 42 -18.49 17.57 -6.53
N ILE A 43 -17.43 17.62 -7.32
CA ILE A 43 -17.05 16.54 -8.24
C ILE A 43 -16.49 15.29 -7.55
N ILE A 44 -16.06 15.39 -6.28
CA ILE A 44 -15.47 14.29 -5.51
C ILE A 44 -16.46 13.76 -4.47
N ARG A 45 -17.22 14.66 -3.83
CA ARG A 45 -18.16 14.34 -2.74
C ARG A 45 -19.20 13.29 -3.13
N ASP A 46 -19.62 13.27 -4.39
CA ASP A 46 -20.62 12.31 -4.89
C ASP A 46 -20.06 10.88 -5.04
N PHE A 47 -18.73 10.74 -5.15
CA PHE A 47 -18.05 9.46 -5.37
C PHE A 47 -17.24 8.97 -4.17
N MET A 48 -16.90 9.84 -3.21
CA MET A 48 -16.08 9.51 -2.05
C MET A 48 -16.83 9.70 -0.74
N LYS A 49 -16.49 8.88 0.26
CA LYS A 49 -17.02 9.06 1.62
C LYS A 49 -16.46 10.34 2.25
N PRO A 50 -17.24 11.04 3.10
CA PRO A 50 -16.77 12.23 3.78
C PRO A 50 -15.49 11.97 4.58
N PHE A 51 -14.64 13.01 4.65
CA PHE A 51 -13.47 13.00 5.49
C PHE A 51 -13.86 12.72 6.96
N GLY A 52 -13.11 11.86 7.65
CA GLY A 52 -13.41 11.47 9.03
C GLY A 52 -14.62 10.55 9.22
N SER A 53 -15.23 10.02 8.15
CA SER A 53 -16.34 9.06 8.29
C SER A 53 -15.91 7.78 9.03
N THR A 54 -16.86 7.08 9.66
CA THR A 54 -16.59 5.82 10.39
C THR A 54 -16.03 4.71 9.49
N ALA A 55 -16.21 4.81 8.17
CA ALA A 55 -15.59 3.89 7.21
C ALA A 55 -14.05 3.94 7.24
N VAL A 56 -13.45 5.04 7.70
CA VAL A 56 -11.99 5.18 7.85
C VAL A 56 -11.42 4.13 8.82
N PHE A 57 -12.20 3.65 9.79
CA PHE A 57 -11.77 2.60 10.72
C PHE A 57 -11.54 1.24 10.05
N VAL A 58 -12.10 1.01 8.86
CA VAL A 58 -11.84 -0.20 8.07
C VAL A 58 -10.49 -0.11 7.34
N GLY A 59 -10.00 1.11 7.11
CA GLY A 59 -8.74 1.39 6.41
C GLY A 59 -7.54 0.60 6.94
N PRO A 60 -7.23 0.62 8.25
CA PRO A 60 -6.11 -0.12 8.81
C PRO A 60 -6.16 -1.64 8.54
N VAL A 61 -7.35 -2.25 8.61
CA VAL A 61 -7.52 -3.69 8.36
C VAL A 61 -7.25 -4.02 6.89
N VAL A 62 -7.82 -3.23 5.98
CA VAL A 62 -7.61 -3.39 4.53
C VAL A 62 -6.14 -3.18 4.17
N GLN A 63 -5.47 -2.23 4.82
CA GLN A 63 -4.06 -1.94 4.60
C GLN A 63 -3.16 -3.07 5.10
N ALA A 64 -3.47 -3.67 6.25
CA ALA A 64 -2.77 -4.86 6.73
C ALA A 64 -2.95 -6.05 5.77
N LEU A 65 -4.17 -6.29 5.28
CA LEU A 65 -4.45 -7.33 4.29
C LEU A 65 -3.66 -7.09 2.99
N ARG A 66 -3.65 -5.86 2.47
CA ARG A 66 -2.89 -5.49 1.27
C ARG A 66 -1.39 -5.67 1.47
N GLY A 67 -0.87 -5.29 2.64
CA GLY A 67 0.52 -5.51 3.01
C GLY A 67 0.88 -7.01 3.04
N ALA A 68 -0.01 -7.85 3.56
CA ALA A 68 0.18 -9.30 3.58
C ALA A 68 0.17 -9.91 2.18
N ILE A 69 -0.73 -9.46 1.31
CA ILE A 69 -0.76 -9.87 -0.11
C ILE A 69 0.54 -9.49 -0.81
N LEU A 70 1.00 -8.24 -0.65
CA LEU A 70 2.28 -7.79 -1.20
C LEU A 70 3.44 -8.66 -0.69
N ALA A 71 3.46 -8.95 0.61
CA ALA A 71 4.47 -9.80 1.21
C ALA A 71 4.47 -11.23 0.64
N ALA A 72 3.28 -11.81 0.41
CA ALA A 72 3.14 -13.12 -0.21
C ALA A 72 3.63 -13.14 -1.66
N VAL A 73 3.34 -12.09 -2.43
CA VAL A 73 3.82 -11.93 -3.82
C VAL A 73 5.33 -11.75 -3.88
N LEU A 74 5.93 -11.04 -2.92
CA LEU A 74 7.38 -10.84 -2.85
C LEU A 74 8.13 -12.05 -2.26
N LEU A 75 7.43 -12.94 -1.55
CA LEU A 75 8.02 -14.10 -0.90
C LEU A 75 8.88 -14.99 -1.81
N PRO A 76 8.50 -15.35 -3.05
CA PRO A 76 9.37 -16.11 -3.95
C PRO A 76 10.66 -15.37 -4.33
N PHE A 77 10.64 -14.03 -4.34
CA PHE A 77 11.78 -13.19 -4.71
C PHE A 77 12.69 -12.83 -3.52
N ARG A 78 12.39 -13.31 -2.31
CA ARG A 78 13.09 -12.93 -1.07
C ARG A 78 14.61 -13.08 -1.12
N SER A 79 15.14 -14.04 -1.88
CA SER A 79 16.60 -14.23 -2.04
C SER A 79 17.24 -13.11 -2.86
N VAL A 80 16.59 -12.69 -3.95
CA VAL A 80 17.02 -11.55 -4.78
C VAL A 80 16.91 -10.25 -3.97
N LEU A 81 15.82 -10.09 -3.22
CA LEU A 81 15.56 -8.91 -2.40
C LEU A 81 16.51 -8.80 -1.19
N ALA A 82 17.06 -9.90 -0.71
CA ALA A 82 18.07 -9.91 0.35
C ALA A 82 19.49 -9.55 -0.15
N GLY A 83 19.71 -9.50 -1.47
CA GLY A 83 21.00 -9.14 -2.05
C GLY A 83 21.35 -7.65 -1.89
N ARG A 84 22.62 -7.29 -2.17
CA ARG A 84 23.15 -5.91 -2.05
C ARG A 84 22.33 -4.85 -2.79
N ARG A 85 21.70 -5.22 -3.90
CA ARG A 85 20.86 -4.34 -4.75
C ARG A 85 19.36 -4.67 -4.63
N GLY A 86 18.96 -5.48 -3.66
CA GLY A 86 17.58 -5.94 -3.50
C GLY A 86 16.59 -4.79 -3.31
N TRP A 87 17.00 -3.72 -2.61
CA TRP A 87 16.20 -2.50 -2.47
C TRP A 87 15.95 -1.79 -3.81
N LEU A 88 16.93 -1.80 -4.73
CA LEU A 88 16.79 -1.18 -6.05
C LEU A 88 15.85 -2.00 -6.93
N TRP A 89 15.93 -3.33 -6.88
CA TRP A 89 14.98 -4.21 -7.57
C TRP A 89 13.56 -4.04 -7.05
N LEU A 90 13.39 -3.94 -5.73
CA LEU A 90 12.09 -3.65 -5.13
C LEU A 90 11.55 -2.28 -5.57
N TRP A 91 12.41 -1.27 -5.61
CA TRP A 91 12.03 0.07 -6.06
C TRP A 91 11.60 0.07 -7.53
N LEU A 92 12.38 -0.56 -8.41
CA LEU A 92 12.05 -0.70 -9.83
C LEU A 92 10.75 -1.46 -10.05
N LEU A 93 10.49 -2.51 -9.26
CA LEU A 93 9.22 -3.25 -9.31
C LEU A 93 8.03 -2.34 -8.97
N ILE A 94 8.13 -1.59 -7.86
CA ILE A 94 7.04 -0.72 -7.40
C ILE A 94 6.81 0.43 -8.38
N VAL A 95 7.87 1.07 -8.88
CA VAL A 95 7.77 2.20 -9.81
C VAL A 95 7.31 1.73 -11.19
N GLY A 96 7.93 0.69 -11.72
CA GLY A 96 7.61 0.15 -13.04
C GLY A 96 6.16 -0.33 -13.13
N ILE A 97 5.72 -1.13 -12.15
CA ILE A 97 4.38 -1.70 -12.19
C ILE A 97 3.35 -0.73 -11.59
N GLY A 98 3.65 -0.15 -10.44
CA GLY A 98 2.70 0.62 -9.64
C GLY A 98 2.60 2.11 -9.96
N ILE A 99 3.47 2.64 -10.82
CA ILE A 99 3.37 4.02 -11.32
C ILE A 99 3.19 3.98 -12.84
N PHE A 100 4.17 3.44 -13.57
CA PHE A 100 4.14 3.47 -15.03
C PHE A 100 3.13 2.52 -15.67
N SER A 101 2.83 1.38 -15.03
CA SER A 101 1.87 0.38 -15.53
C SER A 101 0.62 0.27 -14.67
N THR A 102 0.27 1.31 -13.92
CA THR A 102 -0.84 1.29 -12.96
C THR A 102 -2.16 0.93 -13.64
N PRO A 103 -2.79 -0.22 -13.30
CA PRO A 103 -4.14 -0.51 -13.77
C PRO A 103 -5.10 0.47 -13.08
N ALA A 104 -5.68 1.39 -13.83
CA ALA A 104 -6.71 2.29 -13.30
C ALA A 104 -8.00 1.49 -13.06
N ALA A 105 -8.71 1.77 -11.96
CA ALA A 105 -10.06 1.27 -11.77
C ALA A 105 -10.95 1.82 -12.91
N ALA A 106 -11.69 0.95 -13.58
CA ALA A 106 -12.61 1.37 -14.63
C ALA A 106 -13.66 2.33 -14.05
N PRO A 107 -14.03 3.42 -14.76
CA PRO A 107 -15.10 4.31 -14.32
C PRO A 107 -16.37 3.50 -14.04
N GLY A 108 -16.89 3.58 -12.81
CA GLY A 108 -18.13 2.89 -12.39
C GLY A 108 -17.98 1.49 -11.78
N SER A 109 -16.76 1.02 -11.47
CA SER A 109 -16.53 -0.25 -10.76
C SER A 109 -16.36 -0.12 -9.24
N ALA A 110 -16.77 1.00 -8.63
CA ALA A 110 -16.72 1.27 -7.19
C ALA A 110 -18.11 1.57 -6.63
#